data_AF-A0A4Q2UKN8-F1
#
_entry.id   AF-A0A4Q2UKN8-F1
#
_cell.length_a   1.000
_cell.length_b   1.000
_cell.length_c   1.000
_cell.angle_alpha   90.00
_cell.angle_beta   90.00
_cell.angle_gamma   90.00
#
_symmetry.space_group_name_H-M   'P 1'
#
loop_
_entity.id
_entity.type
_entity.pdbx_description
1 polymer ?
#
loop_
_entity_poly.entity_id
_entity_poly.type
_entity_poly.pdbx_seq_one_letter_code
_entity_poly.pdbx_strand_id
1 'polypeptide(L)' 'MRFNEEIRLHGVSVIVTGEWEPAELPTWDYPGSKATVSVTTATVGGVDVQDWIDLADWHEEVENLILSAVSEPCYA' A
#
# COMPACT_ATOMS: atom_id res chain seq x y z
N MET A 1 -11.28 2.31 -0.15
CA MET A 1 -11.64 0.87 -0.17
C MET A 1 -10.74 0.14 0.81
N ARG A 2 -11.22 -0.89 1.51
CA ARG A 2 -10.38 -1.66 2.45
C ARG A 2 -9.69 -2.80 1.72
N PHE A 3 -8.43 -3.05 2.06
CA PHE A 3 -7.66 -4.18 1.54
C PHE A 3 -7.05 -5.00 2.69
N ASN A 4 -6.79 -6.27 2.43
CA ASN A 4 -6.02 -7.17 3.27
C ASN A 4 -5.21 -8.06 2.35
N GLU A 5 -3.95 -7.70 2.14
CA GLU A 5 -3.08 -8.29 1.14
C GLU A 5 -1.82 -8.88 1.76
N GLU A 6 -1.40 -10.03 1.25
CA GLU A 6 -0.11 -10.62 1.58
C GLU A 6 0.94 -10.11 0.58
N ILE A 7 1.90 -9.31 1.06
CA ILE A 7 3.04 -8.83 0.27
C ILE A 7 4.31 -9.56 0.70
N ARG A 8 5.28 -9.64 -0.22
CA ARG A 8 6.61 -10.18 0.08
C ARG A 8 7.61 -9.04 0.23
N LEU A 9 7.98 -8.71 1.47
CA LEU A 9 8.96 -7.69 1.80
C LEU A 9 10.27 -8.36 2.23
N HIS A 10 11.36 -8.11 1.51
CA HIS A 10 12.69 -8.69 1.76
C HIS A 10 12.71 -10.22 1.99
N GLY A 11 11.83 -10.95 1.28
CA GLY A 11 11.71 -12.40 1.39
C GLY A 11 10.80 -12.91 2.50
N VAL A 12 10.24 -12.01 3.33
CA VAL A 12 9.28 -12.30 4.38
C VAL A 12 7.86 -12.01 3.87
N SER A 13 6.91 -12.91 4.17
CA SER A 13 5.49 -12.66 3.94
C SER A 13 4.93 -11.75 5.02
N VAL A 14 4.44 -10.57 4.61
CA VAL A 14 3.82 -9.57 5.48
C VAL A 14 2.36 -9.42 5.04
N ILE A 15 1.44 -9.60 5.97
CA ILE A 15 0.02 -9.34 5.76
C ILE A 15 -0.22 -7.89 6.13
N VAL A 16 -0.62 -7.08 5.16
CA VAL A 16 -0.89 -5.65 5.34
C VAL A 16 -2.38 -5.40 5.17
N THR A 17 -2.97 -4.74 6.16
CA THR A 17 -4.36 -4.30 6.15
C THR A 17 -4.41 -2.78 6.16
N GLY A 18 -5.27 -2.22 5.33
CA GLY A 18 -5.38 -0.77 5.23
C GLY A 18 -6.51 -0.30 4.33
N GLU A 19 -6.41 0.97 3.96
CA GLU A 19 -7.34 1.63 3.05
C GLU A 19 -6.60 2.14 1.82
N TRP A 20 -7.20 1.94 0.65
CA TRP A 20 -6.71 2.42 -0.64
C TRP A 20 -7.76 3.32 -1.29
N GLU A 21 -7.34 4.44 -1.85
CA GLU A 21 -8.18 5.31 -2.68
C GLU A 21 -7.60 5.38 -4.11
N PRO A 22 -8.42 5.17 -5.15
CA PRO A 22 -7.97 5.25 -6.54
C PRO A 22 -7.55 6.67 -6.91
N ALA A 23 -6.65 6.76 -7.89
CA ALA A 23 -6.33 8.02 -8.54
C ALA A 23 -7.58 8.61 -9.24
N GLU A 24 -7.84 9.89 -9.02
CA GLU A 24 -8.88 10.60 -9.75
C GLU A 24 -8.31 11.20 -11.04
N LEU A 25 -9.04 11.03 -12.14
CA LEU A 25 -8.63 11.57 -13.43
C LEU A 25 -8.65 13.11 -13.42
N PRO A 26 -7.68 13.76 -14.09
CA PRO A 26 -7.73 15.19 -14.29
C PRO A 26 -8.96 15.58 -15.11
N THR A 27 -9.59 16.68 -14.72
CA THR A 27 -10.64 17.37 -15.47
C THR A 27 -10.17 18.78 -15.81
N TRP A 28 -10.98 19.54 -16.57
CA TRP A 28 -10.64 20.91 -16.93
C TRP A 28 -10.42 21.82 -15.70
N ASP A 29 -11.18 21.60 -14.63
CA ASP A 29 -11.18 22.44 -13.42
C ASP A 29 -10.41 21.82 -12.24
N TYR A 30 -9.96 20.57 -12.37
CA TYR A 30 -9.32 19.82 -11.28
C TYR A 30 -8.14 19.00 -11.80
N PRO A 31 -6.93 19.14 -11.23
CA PRO A 31 -5.74 18.46 -11.72
C PRO A 31 -5.73 16.93 -11.52
N GLY A 32 -6.76 16.35 -10.92
CA GLY A 32 -6.77 14.95 -10.53
C GLY A 32 -6.05 14.70 -9.21
N SER A 33 -6.03 13.44 -8.78
CA SER A 33 -5.32 13.00 -7.58
C SER A 33 -4.50 11.74 -7.87
N LYS A 34 -3.45 11.53 -7.07
CA LYS A 34 -2.73 10.26 -7.07
C LYS A 34 -3.51 9.24 -6.24
N ALA A 35 -3.34 7.96 -6.56
CA ALA A 35 -3.81 6.90 -5.69
C ALA A 35 -3.11 7.01 -4.33
N THR A 36 -3.85 6.83 -3.26
CA THR A 36 -3.33 6.88 -1.88
C THR A 36 -3.50 5.51 -1.24
N VAL A 37 -2.51 5.14 -0.41
CA VAL A 37 -2.56 3.95 0.44
C VAL A 37 -2.34 4.42 1.87
N SER A 38 -3.17 3.93 2.77
CA SER A 38 -3.04 4.14 4.20
C SER A 38 -2.96 2.78 4.88
N VAL A 39 -1.77 2.44 5.38
CA VAL A 39 -1.53 1.18 6.09
C VAL A 39 -2.02 1.33 7.52
N THR A 40 -2.94 0.46 7.94
CA THR A 40 -3.46 0.43 9.31
C THR A 40 -2.74 -0.60 10.18
N THR A 41 -2.34 -1.73 9.60
CA THR A 41 -1.67 -2.80 10.35
C THR A 41 -0.80 -3.63 9.42
N ALA A 42 0.39 -4.03 9.87
CA ALA A 42 1.27 -4.93 9.14
C ALA A 42 1.70 -6.07 10.06
N THR A 43 1.47 -7.31 9.64
CA THR A 43 1.75 -8.49 10.47
C THR A 43 2.57 -9.56 9.76
N VAL A 44 3.49 -10.20 10.48
CA VAL A 44 4.27 -11.35 10.01
C VAL A 44 3.98 -12.52 10.93
N GLY A 45 3.31 -13.56 10.42
CA GLY A 45 2.95 -14.72 11.23
C GLY A 45 2.11 -14.38 12.47
N GLY A 46 1.33 -13.29 12.43
CA GLY A 46 0.52 -12.79 13.53
C GLY A 46 1.23 -11.85 14.51
N VAL A 47 2.50 -11.53 14.29
CA VAL A 47 3.24 -10.50 15.05
C VAL A 47 3.11 -9.17 14.32
N ASP A 48 2.77 -8.11 15.04
CA ASP A 48 2.78 -6.74 14.51
C ASP A 48 4.22 -6.29 14.23
N VAL A 49 4.48 -5.86 13.00
CA VAL A 49 5.80 -5.43 12.51
C VAL A 49 5.80 -3.96 12.09
N GLN A 50 4.76 -3.19 12.43
CA GLN A 50 4.68 -1.78 12.06
C GLN A 50 5.89 -0.99 12.58
N ASP A 51 6.31 -1.24 13.82
CA ASP A 51 7.53 -0.63 14.39
C ASP A 51 8.80 -0.92 13.56
N TRP A 52 8.87 -2.06 12.86
CA TRP A 52 10.03 -2.41 12.05
C TRP A 52 10.01 -1.68 10.71
N ILE A 53 8.82 -1.52 10.13
CA ILE A 53 8.61 -0.72 8.91
C ILE A 53 8.99 0.74 9.20
N ASP A 54 8.59 1.26 10.36
CA ASP A 54 8.91 2.61 10.80
C ASP A 54 10.40 2.82 11.01
N LEU A 55 11.06 1.90 11.72
CA LEU A 55 12.49 2.00 12.02
C LEU A 55 13.36 1.92 10.77
N ALA A 56 12.94 1.13 9.78
CA ALA A 56 13.70 0.86 8.57
C ALA A 56 13.32 1.76 7.38
N ASP A 57 12.35 2.66 7.56
CA ASP A 57 11.84 3.58 6.54
C ASP A 57 11.31 2.86 5.28
N TRP A 58 10.60 1.74 5.48
CA TRP A 58 10.08 0.89 4.40
C TRP A 58 8.70 1.28 3.88
N HIS A 59 8.16 2.41 4.34
CA HIS A 59 6.81 2.86 4.00
C HIS A 59 6.57 2.94 2.50
N GLU A 60 7.47 3.61 1.76
CA GLU A 60 7.33 3.78 0.32
C GLU A 60 7.38 2.44 -0.44
N GLU A 61 8.22 1.50 0.00
CA GLU A 61 8.32 0.17 -0.61
C GLU A 61 7.05 -0.65 -0.37
N VAL A 62 6.53 -0.61 0.86
CA VAL A 62 5.27 -1.27 1.24
C VAL A 62 4.10 -0.68 0.46
N GLU A 63 4.00 0.65 0.36
CA GLU A 63 2.95 1.32 -0.42
C GLU A 63 3.02 0.94 -1.90
N ASN A 64 4.21 0.92 -2.51
CA ASN A 64 4.38 0.53 -3.91
C ASN A 64 4.01 -0.94 -4.16
N LEU A 65 4.35 -1.84 -3.24
CA LEU A 65 3.97 -3.25 -3.33
C LEU A 65 2.45 -3.44 -3.21
N ILE A 66 1.81 -2.71 -2.29
CA ILE A 66 0.35 -2.74 -2.12
C ILE A 66 -0.33 -2.15 -3.36
N LEU A 67 0.15 -1.01 -3.86
CA LEU A 67 -0.36 -0.45 -5.10
C LEU A 67 -0.21 -1.45 -6.23
N SER A 68 0.93 -2.12 -6.39
CA SER A 68 1.09 -3.16 -7.43
C SER A 68 0.18 -4.38 -7.24
N ALA A 69 -0.25 -4.69 -6.01
CA ALA A 69 -1.15 -5.81 -5.72
C ALA A 69 -2.63 -5.45 -5.91
N VAL A 70 -3.03 -4.25 -5.45
CA VAL A 70 -4.41 -3.77 -5.45
C VAL A 70 -4.77 -3.07 -6.76
N SER A 71 -3.81 -2.37 -7.37
CA SER A 71 -3.94 -1.88 -8.73
C SER A 71 -3.35 -2.91 -9.69
N GLU A 72 -4.22 -3.60 -10.44
CA GLU A 72 -3.85 -4.01 -11.80
C GLU A 72 -3.18 -2.80 -12.50
N PRO A 73 -2.18 -3.00 -13.38
CA PRO A 73 -1.30 -1.95 -13.85
C PRO A 73 -2.10 -0.84 -14.55
N CYS A 74 -2.53 0.17 -13.79
CA CYS A 74 -3.23 1.35 -14.29
C CYS A 74 -2.22 2.39 -14.80
N TYR A 75 -1.17 1.91 -15.46
CA TYR A 75 -0.34 2.66 -16.38
C TYR A 75 -0.18 1.82 -17.64
N ALA A 76 -1.11 2.01 -18.58
CA ALA A 76 -0.93 1.73 -20.00
C ALA A 76 -0.84 3.05 -20.75
#